data_AF-A0A499Q1H3-F1
#
_entry.id   AF-A0A499Q1H3-F1
#
_cell.length_a   1.000
_cell.length_b   1.000
_cell.length_c   1.000
_cell.angle_alpha   90.00
_cell.angle_beta   90.00
_cell.angle_gamma   90.00
#
_symmetry.space_group_name_H-M   'P 1'
#
loop_
_entity.id
_entity.type
_entity.pdbx_description
1 polymer ?
#
loop_
_entity_poly.entity_id
_entity_poly.type
_entity_poly.pdbx_seq_one_letter_code
_entity_poly.pdbx_strand_id
1 'polypeptide(L)'
;GSSDGLRRGLEVKDLEHPIEVPVGKATLGRIMNVLGEPVDMKGDIGEEERWAIHRAAPTYEELSNSQELLETGIKVIDLMCPFAKGGKVGLFGGAGVGKTVNMMELIRNIAIEHSGYSVFAGVGERTREGNDFYHEMTDSNVIDKVSLVYGQMNEPPGNRLRVALTGLTMAEKFRDEGRDV
;
A
#
# COMPACT_ATOMS: atom_id res chain seq x y z
N GLY A 1 -18.70 4.59 0.26
CA GLY A 1 -19.18 5.74 -0.55
C GLY A 1 -20.02 6.68 0.31
N SER A 2 -20.46 7.82 -0.25
CA SER A 2 -21.43 8.69 0.45
C SER A 2 -22.72 7.92 0.73
N SER A 3 -23.36 8.18 1.87
CA SER A 3 -24.70 7.66 2.18
C SER A 3 -25.83 8.50 1.59
N ASP A 4 -25.49 9.59 0.90
CA ASP A 4 -26.48 10.45 0.24
C ASP A 4 -27.27 9.65 -0.81
N GLY A 5 -28.61 9.78 -0.76
CA GLY A 5 -29.51 9.03 -1.63
C GLY A 5 -29.95 7.67 -1.10
N LEU A 6 -29.37 7.17 0.01
CA LEU A 6 -29.88 5.99 0.69
C LEU A 6 -31.15 6.30 1.50
N ARG A 7 -32.06 5.31 1.60
CA ARG A 7 -33.33 5.44 2.31
C ARG A 7 -33.60 4.26 3.22
N ARG A 8 -34.43 4.48 4.25
CA ARG A 8 -34.92 3.40 5.12
C ARG A 8 -35.74 2.39 4.31
N GLY A 9 -35.56 1.10 4.63
CA GLY A 9 -36.23 -0.01 3.91
C GLY A 9 -35.57 -0.39 2.58
N LEU A 10 -34.36 0.10 2.30
CA LEU A 10 -33.56 -0.38 1.18
C LEU A 10 -33.12 -1.84 1.44
N GLU A 11 -33.31 -2.71 0.45
CA GLU A 11 -32.84 -4.09 0.53
C GLU A 11 -31.31 -4.12 0.52
N VAL A 12 -30.75 -4.87 1.45
CA VAL A 12 -29.30 -5.07 1.57
C VAL A 12 -29.05 -6.57 1.47
N LYS A 13 -28.11 -6.95 0.60
CA LYS A 13 -27.66 -8.33 0.47
C LYS A 13 -26.38 -8.51 1.28
N ASP A 14 -26.40 -9.48 2.19
CA ASP A 14 -25.18 -9.94 2.85
C ASP A 14 -24.35 -10.74 1.83
N LEU A 15 -23.06 -10.43 1.73
CA LEU A 15 -22.12 -11.16 0.89
C LEU A 15 -21.51 -12.35 1.63
N GLU A 16 -21.73 -12.47 2.94
CA GLU A 16 -21.23 -13.56 3.81
C GLU A 16 -19.69 -13.64 3.90
N HIS A 17 -19.00 -12.61 3.42
CA HIS A 17 -17.55 -12.48 3.49
C HIS A 17 -17.16 -11.00 3.76
N PRO A 18 -15.96 -10.75 4.33
CA PRO A 18 -15.46 -9.39 4.51
C PRO A 18 -15.15 -8.71 3.16
N ILE A 19 -14.68 -7.47 3.19
CA ILE A 19 -14.17 -6.80 1.98
C ILE A 19 -12.98 -7.61 1.44
N GLU A 20 -13.04 -7.97 0.16
CA GLU A 20 -12.01 -8.71 -0.55
C GLU A 20 -11.42 -7.87 -1.68
N VAL A 21 -10.10 -7.84 -1.78
CA VAL A 21 -9.35 -6.97 -2.68
C VAL A 21 -8.46 -7.82 -3.58
N PRO A 22 -8.19 -7.38 -4.83
CA PRO A 22 -7.28 -8.09 -5.72
C PRO A 22 -5.88 -8.07 -5.13
N VAL A 23 -5.14 -9.16 -5.31
CA VAL A 23 -3.77 -9.31 -4.85
C VAL A 23 -2.89 -9.94 -5.92
N GLY A 24 -1.57 -9.91 -5.70
CA GLY A 24 -0.59 -10.51 -6.60
C GLY A 24 -0.08 -9.53 -7.66
N LYS A 25 0.75 -10.02 -8.59
CA LYS A 25 1.52 -9.15 -9.51
C LYS A 25 0.66 -8.30 -10.45
N ALA A 26 -0.59 -8.69 -10.69
CA ALA A 26 -1.54 -7.92 -11.48
C ALA A 26 -1.82 -6.52 -10.88
N THR A 27 -1.65 -6.36 -9.56
CA THR A 27 -1.87 -5.09 -8.87
C THR A 27 -0.70 -4.11 -9.03
N LEU A 28 0.45 -4.53 -9.56
CA LEU A 28 1.63 -3.68 -9.72
C LEU A 28 1.39 -2.64 -10.83
N GLY A 29 1.77 -1.39 -10.58
CA GLY A 29 1.54 -0.25 -11.47
C GLY A 29 0.09 0.21 -11.59
N ARG A 30 -0.78 -0.33 -10.74
CA ARG A 30 -2.21 0.01 -10.67
C ARG A 30 -2.52 0.91 -9.50
N ILE A 31 -3.56 1.73 -9.68
CA ILE A 31 -4.13 2.54 -8.60
C ILE A 31 -5.49 1.97 -8.22
N MET A 32 -5.66 1.62 -6.94
CA MET A 32 -6.88 1.00 -6.41
C MET A 32 -7.49 1.84 -5.28
N ASN A 33 -8.81 1.73 -5.13
CA ASN A 33 -9.51 2.27 -3.96
C ASN A 33 -9.55 1.26 -2.81
N VAL A 34 -10.22 1.62 -1.71
CA VAL A 34 -10.37 0.77 -0.52
C VAL A 34 -11.02 -0.60 -0.79
N LEU A 35 -11.88 -0.71 -1.82
CA LEU A 35 -12.53 -1.96 -2.21
C LEU A 35 -11.70 -2.78 -3.21
N GLY A 36 -10.51 -2.30 -3.58
CA GLY A 36 -9.67 -2.93 -4.57
C GLY A 36 -10.07 -2.64 -6.01
N GLU A 37 -11.00 -1.71 -6.25
CA GLU A 37 -11.43 -1.36 -7.60
C GLU A 37 -10.39 -0.41 -8.24
N PRO A 38 -10.06 -0.60 -9.53
CA PRO A 38 -9.10 0.26 -10.22
C PRO A 38 -9.68 1.67 -10.44
N VAL A 39 -8.89 2.70 -10.12
CA VAL A 39 -9.25 4.12 -10.31
C VAL A 39 -8.27 4.85 -11.25
N ASP A 40 -7.39 4.12 -11.91
CA ASP A 40 -6.37 4.62 -12.83
C ASP A 40 -6.81 4.70 -14.30
N MET A 41 -8.06 4.37 -14.60
CA MET A 41 -8.60 4.34 -15.97
C MET A 41 -7.87 3.38 -16.93
N LYS A 42 -7.11 2.40 -16.41
CA LYS A 42 -6.39 1.39 -17.22
C LYS A 42 -7.20 0.11 -17.49
N GLY A 43 -8.51 0.14 -17.24
CA GLY A 43 -9.39 -1.03 -17.34
C GLY A 43 -9.27 -1.95 -16.13
N ASP A 44 -9.70 -3.20 -16.29
CA ASP A 44 -9.69 -4.19 -15.20
C ASP A 44 -8.27 -4.57 -14.77
N ILE A 45 -8.13 -5.06 -13.53
CA ILE A 45 -6.81 -5.41 -12.96
C ILE A 45 -6.27 -6.71 -13.57
N GLY A 46 -7.15 -7.65 -13.91
CA GLY A 46 -6.75 -8.97 -14.38
C GLY A 46 -6.20 -9.83 -13.24
N GLU A 47 -6.75 -9.64 -12.04
CA GLU A 47 -6.40 -10.42 -10.86
C GLU A 47 -6.83 -11.90 -11.02
N GLU A 48 -6.01 -12.80 -10.50
CA GLU A 48 -6.35 -14.22 -10.41
C GLU A 48 -6.93 -14.58 -9.04
N GLU A 49 -6.64 -13.77 -8.03
CA GLU A 49 -6.98 -14.04 -6.64
C GLU A 49 -7.40 -12.76 -5.91
N ARG A 50 -8.33 -12.91 -4.96
CA ARG A 50 -8.80 -11.85 -4.07
C ARG A 50 -8.67 -12.31 -2.63
N TRP A 51 -8.18 -11.43 -1.76
CA TRP A 51 -7.98 -11.72 -0.34
C TRP A 51 -8.82 -10.80 0.55
N ALA A 52 -9.31 -11.36 1.65
CA ALA A 52 -9.99 -10.61 2.71
C ALA A 52 -9.06 -9.61 3.39
N ILE A 53 -9.52 -8.36 3.57
CA ILE A 53 -8.73 -7.32 4.27
C ILE A 53 -8.64 -7.52 5.79
N HIS A 54 -9.39 -8.49 6.31
CA HIS A 54 -9.43 -8.83 7.73
C HIS A 54 -8.79 -10.21 7.92
N ARG A 55 -7.58 -10.22 8.45
CA ARG A 55 -6.81 -11.42 8.76
C ARG A 55 -6.15 -11.31 10.13
N ALA A 56 -5.88 -12.46 10.74
CA ALA A 56 -5.09 -12.52 11.95
C ALA A 56 -3.62 -12.17 11.63
N ALA A 57 -2.94 -11.53 12.58
CA ALA A 57 -1.49 -11.35 12.48
C ALA A 57 -0.78 -12.71 12.52
N PRO A 58 0.45 -12.79 11.97
CA PRO A 58 1.29 -13.98 12.11
C PRO A 58 1.42 -14.40 13.57
N THR A 59 1.40 -15.71 13.80
CA THR A 59 1.61 -16.33 15.10
C THR A 59 3.05 -16.15 15.56
N TYR A 60 3.30 -16.35 16.85
CA TYR A 60 4.66 -16.23 17.41
C TYR A 60 5.67 -17.19 16.74
N GLU A 61 5.22 -18.38 16.35
CA GLU A 61 6.06 -19.40 15.68
C GLU A 61 6.47 -19.00 14.26
N GLU A 62 5.69 -18.15 13.60
CA GLU A 62 5.95 -17.66 12.24
C GLU A 62 6.89 -16.43 12.22
N LEU A 63 7.18 -15.84 13.38
CA LEU A 63 8.04 -14.67 13.46
C LEU A 63 9.51 -15.07 13.25
N SER A 64 10.17 -14.41 12.30
CA SER A 64 11.61 -14.54 12.14
C SER A 64 12.35 -13.82 13.27
N ASN A 65 13.36 -14.48 13.84
CA ASN A 65 14.30 -13.88 14.79
C ASN A 65 15.49 -13.19 14.10
N SER A 66 15.50 -13.11 12.76
CA SER A 66 16.60 -12.52 11.99
C SER A 66 16.70 -11.01 12.20
N GLN A 67 17.86 -10.53 12.66
CA GLN A 67 18.21 -9.10 12.69
C GLN A 67 18.97 -8.72 11.41
N GLU A 68 18.36 -8.94 10.25
CA GLU A 68 18.91 -8.46 8.98
C GLU A 68 18.64 -6.96 8.85
N LEU A 69 19.64 -6.22 8.37
CA LEU A 69 19.48 -4.81 8.06
C LEU A 69 18.96 -4.66 6.63
N LEU A 70 18.05 -3.71 6.44
CA LEU A 70 17.60 -3.25 5.13
C LEU A 70 18.43 -2.03 4.75
N GLU A 71 19.35 -2.21 3.80
CA GLU A 71 20.15 -1.12 3.26
C GLU A 71 19.28 -0.20 2.40
N THR A 72 19.19 1.08 2.78
CA THR A 72 18.30 2.06 2.15
C THR A 72 18.98 2.88 1.04
N GLY A 73 20.31 2.93 1.04
CA GLY A 73 21.10 3.80 0.17
C GLY A 73 21.16 5.26 0.65
N ILE A 74 20.48 5.58 1.75
CA ILE A 74 20.43 6.94 2.32
C ILE A 74 21.42 7.00 3.47
N LYS A 75 22.58 7.63 3.22
CA LYS A 75 23.71 7.70 4.18
C LYS A 75 23.33 8.01 5.62
N VAL A 76 22.45 8.99 5.85
CA VAL A 76 22.04 9.37 7.21
C VAL A 76 21.17 8.31 7.87
N ILE A 77 20.33 7.61 7.10
CA ILE A 77 19.49 6.52 7.60
C ILE A 77 20.37 5.31 7.89
N ASP A 78 21.16 4.85 6.91
CA ASP A 78 21.99 3.66 7.05
C ASP A 78 23.04 3.79 8.17
N LEU A 79 23.56 5.00 8.43
CA LEU A 79 24.54 5.23 9.48
C LEU A 79 23.94 5.46 10.86
N MET A 80 22.90 6.31 10.96
CA MET A 80 22.40 6.79 12.26
C MET A 80 21.18 6.02 12.76
N CYS A 81 20.34 5.51 11.85
CA CYS A 81 19.07 4.86 12.17
C CYS A 81 18.78 3.75 11.15
N PRO A 82 19.60 2.68 11.12
CA PRO A 82 19.48 1.63 10.12
C PRO A 82 18.15 0.88 10.28
N PHE A 83 17.55 0.49 9.16
CA PHE A 83 16.27 -0.22 9.17
C PHE A 83 16.50 -1.70 9.36
N ALA A 84 15.69 -2.34 10.19
CA ALA A 84 15.62 -3.79 10.27
C ALA A 84 14.64 -4.32 9.22
N LYS A 85 15.03 -5.37 8.51
CA LYS A 85 14.16 -6.09 7.57
C LYS A 85 12.96 -6.68 8.31
N GLY A 86 11.74 -6.46 7.80
CA GLY A 86 10.50 -6.81 8.50
C GLY A 86 10.17 -5.92 9.71
N GLY A 87 10.98 -4.88 9.96
CA GLY A 87 10.76 -3.90 11.01
C GLY A 87 9.70 -2.86 10.65
N LYS A 88 9.33 -2.04 11.64
CA LYS A 88 8.43 -0.89 11.46
C LYS A 88 9.22 0.39 11.61
N VAL A 89 9.07 1.30 10.66
CA VAL A 89 9.77 2.58 10.63
C VAL A 89 8.76 3.72 10.64
N GLY A 90 9.02 4.74 11.44
CA GLY A 90 8.24 5.98 11.43
C GLY A 90 9.03 7.13 10.81
N LEU A 91 8.49 7.73 9.75
CA LEU A 91 9.01 8.98 9.16
C LEU A 91 8.24 10.18 9.74
N PHE A 92 8.74 10.71 10.86
CA PHE A 92 8.11 11.84 11.55
C PHE A 92 8.62 13.17 11.01
N GLY A 93 7.70 14.08 10.67
CA GLY A 93 8.08 15.40 10.19
C GLY A 93 6.89 16.30 9.82
N GLY A 94 7.15 17.61 9.74
CA GLY A 94 6.16 18.62 9.36
C GLY A 94 5.82 18.63 7.87
N ALA A 95 4.98 19.58 7.45
CA ALA A 95 4.74 19.81 6.03
C ALA A 95 6.01 20.36 5.35
N GLY A 96 6.32 19.93 4.13
CA GLY A 96 7.44 20.46 3.35
C GLY A 96 8.84 19.98 3.75
N VAL A 97 8.99 19.08 4.72
CA VAL A 97 10.32 18.57 5.16
C VAL A 97 10.86 17.43 4.30
N GLY A 98 10.21 17.10 3.18
CA GLY A 98 10.67 16.06 2.25
C GLY A 98 10.29 14.62 2.64
N LYS A 99 9.24 14.39 3.44
CA LYS A 99 8.79 13.03 3.81
C LYS A 99 8.49 12.16 2.59
N THR A 100 7.68 12.68 1.67
CA THR A 100 7.31 11.98 0.44
C THR A 100 8.54 11.68 -0.40
N VAL A 101 9.47 12.65 -0.53
CA VAL A 101 10.73 12.47 -1.28
C VAL A 101 11.57 11.34 -0.70
N ASN A 102 11.73 11.29 0.63
CA ASN A 102 12.47 10.19 1.27
C ASN A 102 11.78 8.84 1.04
N MET A 103 10.45 8.78 1.13
CA MET A 103 9.69 7.55 0.89
C MET A 103 9.79 7.09 -0.56
N MET A 104 9.78 8.01 -1.53
CA MET A 104 9.96 7.70 -2.94
C MET A 104 11.36 7.13 -3.21
N GLU A 105 12.38 7.74 -2.61
CA GLU A 105 13.76 7.25 -2.72
C GLU A 105 13.93 5.85 -2.09
N LEU A 106 13.27 5.60 -0.96
CA LEU A 106 13.25 4.28 -0.33
C LEU A 106 12.63 3.21 -1.24
N ILE A 107 11.45 3.51 -1.82
CA ILE A 107 10.78 2.60 -2.75
C ILE A 107 11.66 2.33 -3.97
N ARG A 108 12.27 3.38 -4.52
CA ARG A 108 13.17 3.27 -5.66
C ARG A 108 14.37 2.37 -5.36
N ASN A 109 15.04 2.56 -4.23
CA ASN A 109 16.21 1.76 -3.87
C ASN A 109 15.85 0.31 -3.54
N ILE A 110 14.73 0.06 -2.87
CA ILE A 110 14.22 -1.31 -2.63
C ILE A 110 13.89 -2.02 -3.95
N ALA A 111 13.20 -1.32 -4.86
CA ALA A 111 12.81 -1.88 -6.15
C ALA A 111 14.02 -2.21 -7.04
N ILE A 112 15.05 -1.36 -7.05
CA ILE A 112 16.23 -1.51 -7.91
C ILE A 112 17.24 -2.50 -7.32
N GLU A 113 17.60 -2.35 -6.04
CA GLU A 113 18.71 -3.10 -5.44
C GLU A 113 18.27 -4.46 -4.88
N HIS A 114 17.05 -4.54 -4.33
CA HIS A 114 16.57 -5.75 -3.64
C HIS A 114 15.58 -6.57 -4.48
N SER A 115 15.26 -6.14 -5.71
CA SER A 115 14.23 -6.77 -6.57
C SER A 115 12.88 -7.00 -5.84
N GLY A 116 12.61 -6.13 -4.86
CA GLY A 116 11.42 -6.18 -4.02
C GLY A 116 10.22 -5.55 -4.72
N TYR A 117 9.04 -5.76 -4.14
CA TYR A 117 7.84 -5.02 -4.50
C TYR A 117 7.54 -4.01 -3.40
N SER A 118 6.78 -2.97 -3.72
CA SER A 118 6.32 -2.03 -2.71
C SER A 118 4.82 -1.82 -2.82
N VAL A 119 4.19 -1.60 -1.68
CA VAL A 119 2.78 -1.21 -1.62
C VAL A 119 2.68 0.13 -0.93
N PHE A 120 2.14 1.12 -1.65
CA PHE A 120 1.88 2.43 -1.09
C PHE A 120 0.40 2.56 -0.72
N ALA A 121 0.12 2.75 0.57
CA ALA A 121 -1.21 3.00 1.08
C ALA A 121 -1.37 4.48 1.48
N GLY A 122 -1.97 5.29 0.60
CA GLY A 122 -2.25 6.70 0.84
C GLY A 122 -3.50 6.89 1.71
N VAL A 123 -3.31 6.96 3.03
CA VAL A 123 -4.39 7.09 4.02
C VAL A 123 -4.69 8.56 4.31
N GLY A 124 -5.79 9.08 3.79
CA GLY A 124 -6.20 10.47 4.02
C GLY A 124 -5.23 11.48 3.41
N GLU A 125 -4.51 11.08 2.36
CA GLU A 125 -3.63 11.96 1.61
C GLU A 125 -4.42 12.90 0.70
N ARG A 126 -3.82 14.06 0.36
CA ARG A 126 -4.39 14.95 -0.65
C ARG A 126 -4.33 14.30 -2.01
N THR A 127 -5.39 14.46 -2.80
CA THR A 127 -5.43 13.97 -4.20
C THR A 127 -4.26 14.49 -5.03
N ARG A 128 -3.86 15.75 -4.84
CA ARG A 128 -2.68 16.33 -5.51
C ARG A 128 -1.40 15.56 -5.15
N GLU A 129 -1.18 15.28 -3.86
CA GLU A 129 0.04 14.60 -3.39
C GLU A 129 0.09 13.15 -3.91
N GLY A 130 -1.03 12.45 -3.96
CA GLY A 130 -1.11 11.12 -4.58
C GLY A 130 -0.91 11.13 -6.10
N ASN A 131 -1.40 12.16 -6.79
CA ASN A 131 -1.16 12.33 -8.22
C ASN A 131 0.31 12.61 -8.54
N ASP A 132 0.92 13.55 -7.80
CA ASP A 132 2.34 13.88 -7.93
C ASP A 132 3.20 12.63 -7.68
N PHE A 133 2.88 11.86 -6.62
CA PHE A 133 3.54 10.59 -6.32
C PHE A 133 3.44 9.56 -7.46
N TYR A 134 2.26 9.41 -8.09
CA TYR A 134 2.08 8.51 -9.22
C TYR A 134 2.95 8.90 -10.43
N HIS A 135 3.00 10.20 -10.75
CA HIS A 135 3.84 10.69 -11.85
C HIS A 135 5.32 10.53 -11.55
N GLU A 136 5.78 10.87 -10.35
CA GLU A 136 7.18 10.72 -9.96
C GLU A 136 7.65 9.25 -10.01
N MET A 137 6.79 8.30 -9.60
CA MET A 137 7.06 6.86 -9.70
C MET A 137 7.11 6.38 -11.16
N THR A 138 6.26 6.97 -12.02
CA THR A 138 6.23 6.68 -13.46
C THR A 138 7.49 7.20 -14.14
N ASP A 139 7.86 8.45 -13.89
CA ASP A 139 9.04 9.10 -14.45
C ASP A 139 10.34 8.43 -13.97
N SER A 140 10.32 7.86 -12.76
CA SER A 140 11.45 7.10 -12.19
C SER A 140 11.53 5.64 -12.68
N ASN A 141 10.62 5.18 -13.55
CA ASN A 141 10.54 3.80 -14.06
C ASN A 141 10.46 2.73 -12.98
N VAL A 142 9.81 3.03 -11.86
CA VAL A 142 9.60 2.05 -10.76
C VAL A 142 8.12 1.70 -10.56
N ILE A 143 7.22 2.34 -11.31
CA ILE A 143 5.77 2.13 -11.18
C ILE A 143 5.35 0.67 -11.37
N ASP A 144 6.08 -0.11 -12.20
CA ASP A 144 5.82 -1.55 -12.42
C ASP A 144 6.21 -2.45 -11.22
N LYS A 145 6.81 -1.88 -10.17
CA LYS A 145 7.14 -2.55 -8.90
C LYS A 145 6.29 -2.09 -7.73
N VAL A 146 5.37 -1.16 -7.96
CA VAL A 146 4.60 -0.52 -6.88
C VAL A 146 3.10 -0.70 -7.09
N SER A 147 2.40 -1.21 -6.08
CA SER A 147 0.94 -1.15 -6.02
C SER A 147 0.49 0.07 -5.23
N LEU A 148 -0.42 0.87 -5.80
CA LEU A 148 -0.91 2.09 -5.17
C LEU A 148 -2.34 1.89 -4.68
N VAL A 149 -2.59 2.13 -3.40
CA VAL A 149 -3.93 2.10 -2.81
C VAL A 149 -4.21 3.45 -2.18
N TYR A 150 -5.30 4.10 -2.59
CA TYR A 150 -5.68 5.42 -2.08
C TYR A 150 -7.03 5.39 -1.37
N GLY A 151 -7.06 6.12 -0.25
CA GLY A 151 -8.28 6.48 0.47
C GLY A 151 -8.16 7.96 0.80
N GLN A 152 -8.52 8.81 -0.14
CA GLN A 152 -8.15 10.23 -0.13
C GLN A 152 -8.95 11.06 0.88
N MET A 153 -8.51 12.30 1.14
CA MET A 153 -9.20 13.21 2.08
C MET A 153 -10.67 13.47 1.74
N ASN A 154 -11.04 13.45 0.45
CA ASN A 154 -12.40 13.66 -0.03
C ASN A 154 -13.33 12.45 0.16
N GLU A 155 -12.79 11.28 0.51
CA GLU A 155 -13.59 10.09 0.74
C GLU A 155 -14.24 10.07 2.14
N PRO A 156 -15.29 9.26 2.36
CA PRO A 156 -15.86 9.08 3.69
C PRO A 156 -14.84 8.52 4.70
N PRO A 157 -15.01 8.78 6.01
CA PRO A 157 -14.10 8.28 7.05
C PRO A 157 -13.97 6.75 7.06
N GLY A 158 -15.03 6.01 6.67
CA GLY A 158 -14.98 4.55 6.58
C GLY A 158 -13.96 4.04 5.56
N ASN A 159 -13.80 4.73 4.43
CA ASN A 159 -12.81 4.39 3.42
C ASN A 159 -11.40 4.59 3.97
N ARG A 160 -11.13 5.76 4.58
CA ARG A 160 -9.82 6.06 5.19
C ARG A 160 -9.45 5.11 6.32
N LEU A 161 -10.43 4.64 7.08
CA LEU A 161 -10.20 3.68 8.17
C LEU A 161 -9.78 2.30 7.66
N ARG A 162 -10.15 1.92 6.43
CA ARG A 162 -9.94 0.58 5.88
C ARG A 162 -8.86 0.51 4.82
N VAL A 163 -8.51 1.60 4.15
CA VAL A 163 -7.54 1.61 3.05
C VAL A 163 -6.15 1.08 3.46
N ALA A 164 -5.73 1.33 4.71
CA ALA A 164 -4.48 0.76 5.23
C ALA A 164 -4.49 -0.77 5.26
N LEU A 165 -5.65 -1.39 5.54
CA LEU A 165 -5.80 -2.84 5.53
C LEU A 165 -5.79 -3.40 4.11
N THR A 166 -6.37 -2.68 3.15
CA THR A 166 -6.28 -3.03 1.72
C THR A 166 -4.83 -3.07 1.25
N GLY A 167 -4.05 -2.02 1.55
CA GLY A 167 -2.62 -1.99 1.24
C GLY A 167 -1.84 -3.09 1.98
N LEU A 168 -2.12 -3.31 3.26
CA LEU A 168 -1.52 -4.40 4.02
C LEU A 168 -1.80 -5.76 3.38
N THR A 169 -3.03 -6.02 2.94
CA THR A 169 -3.42 -7.30 2.33
C THR A 169 -2.65 -7.60 1.04
N MET A 170 -2.42 -6.58 0.21
CA MET A 170 -1.57 -6.72 -0.98
C MET A 170 -0.11 -6.99 -0.60
N ALA A 171 0.41 -6.30 0.42
CA ALA A 171 1.76 -6.52 0.90
C ALA A 171 1.94 -7.92 1.52
N GLU A 172 0.93 -8.41 2.27
CA GLU A 172 0.92 -9.75 2.84
C GLU A 172 0.95 -10.83 1.75
N LYS A 173 0.25 -10.63 0.62
CA LYS A 173 0.34 -11.56 -0.50
C LYS A 173 1.77 -11.70 -1.01
N PHE A 174 2.45 -10.58 -1.24
CA PHE A 174 3.84 -10.60 -1.70
C PHE A 174 4.80 -11.19 -0.65
N ARG A 175 4.60 -10.88 0.63
CA ARG A 175 5.34 -11.50 1.75
C ARG A 175 5.18 -13.02 1.73
N ASP A 176 3.94 -13.51 1.61
CA ASP A 176 3.63 -14.94 1.62
C ASP A 176 4.16 -15.65 0.35
N GLU A 177 4.44 -14.90 -0.73
CA GLU A 177 5.19 -15.36 -1.92
C GLU A 177 6.72 -15.33 -1.74
N GLY A 178 7.21 -14.96 -0.55
CA GLY A 178 8.64 -14.88 -0.22
C GLY A 178 9.35 -13.64 -0.78
N ARG A 179 8.61 -12.56 -1.05
CA ARG A 179 9.17 -11.28 -1.48
C ARG A 179 9.42 -10.36 -0.28
N ASP A 180 10.44 -9.54 -0.41
CA ASP A 180 10.67 -8.41 0.49
C ASP A 180 9.77 -7.24 0.04
N VAL A 181 8.92 -6.77 0.96
CA VAL A 181 7.91 -5.72 0.77
C VAL A 181 7.84 -4.80 1.97
#